data_AF-A0A7J9WQU0-F1
#
_entry.id   AF-A0A7J9WQU0-F1
#
_cell.length_a   1.000
_cell.length_b   1.000
_cell.length_c   1.000
_cell.angle_alpha   90.00
_cell.angle_beta   90.00
_cell.angle_gamma   90.00
#
_symmetry.space_group_name_H-M   'P 1'
#
loop_
_entity.id
_entity.type
_entity.pdbx_description
1 polymer ?
#
loop_
_entity_poly.entity_id
_entity_poly.type
_entity_poly.pdbx_seq_one_letter_code
_entity_poly.pdbx_strand_id
1 'polypeptide(L)'
;MARPTSARLADLRRAGAWPFICWCFVEGHLRPDLDLLVAKTPGGLYATWAARHPGDVAAVAEVAQRFGWSANWTRDVSSGGLALLCLWAGKTLAELGDADFAGFAAELAAAPSATASARGHN
;
A
#
# COMPACT_ATOMS: atom_id res chain seq x y z
N MET A 1 -4.16 17.40 -0.80
CA MET A 1 -2.99 18.02 -1.48
C MET A 1 -3.42 18.43 -2.89
N ALA A 2 -3.21 19.69 -3.30
CA ALA A 2 -3.82 20.25 -4.52
C ALA A 2 -3.01 20.07 -5.83
N ARG A 3 -1.82 19.43 -5.80
CA ARG A 3 -0.98 19.25 -7.00
C ARG A 3 -1.15 17.85 -7.61
N PRO A 4 -1.21 17.73 -8.96
CA PRO A 4 -1.30 16.44 -9.63
C PRO A 4 -0.19 15.46 -9.23
N THR A 5 -0.49 14.18 -9.19
CA THR A 5 0.44 13.10 -8.82
C THR A 5 1.67 13.04 -9.71
N SER A 6 1.49 13.26 -11.01
CA SER A 6 2.60 13.33 -11.97
C SER A 6 3.60 14.44 -11.64
N ALA A 7 3.12 15.62 -11.23
CA ALA A 7 3.97 16.73 -10.82
C ALA A 7 4.72 16.42 -9.51
N ARG A 8 4.04 15.81 -8.54
CA ARG A 8 4.65 15.37 -7.27
C ARG A 8 5.75 14.33 -7.52
N LEU A 9 5.49 13.34 -8.37
CA LEU A 9 6.48 12.33 -8.76
C LEU A 9 7.69 12.93 -9.48
N ALA A 10 7.48 13.93 -10.35
CA ALA A 10 8.56 14.64 -11.03
C ALA A 10 9.45 15.39 -10.03
N ASP A 11 8.86 16.06 -9.04
CA ASP A 11 9.60 16.76 -7.98
C ASP A 11 10.40 15.78 -7.11
N LEU A 12 9.80 14.66 -6.71
CA LEU A 12 10.47 13.61 -5.92
C LEU A 12 11.64 12.98 -6.69
N ARG A 13 11.48 12.78 -8.00
CA ARG A 13 12.55 12.29 -8.88
C ARG A 13 13.69 13.30 -8.98
N ARG A 14 13.36 14.58 -9.19
CA ARG A 14 14.34 15.66 -9.31
C ARG A 14 15.17 15.83 -8.04
N ALA A 15 14.54 15.72 -6.87
CA ALA A 15 15.20 15.87 -5.58
C ALA A 15 15.90 14.59 -5.10
N GLY A 16 15.72 13.43 -5.77
CA GLY A 16 16.18 12.15 -5.25
C GLY A 16 15.53 11.74 -3.92
N ALA A 17 14.39 12.34 -3.57
CA ALA A 17 13.80 12.28 -2.24
C ALA A 17 12.97 11.01 -1.98
N TRP A 18 12.83 10.13 -2.97
CA TRP A 18 11.96 8.95 -2.85
C TRP A 18 12.32 8.03 -1.67
N PRO A 19 13.59 7.64 -1.44
CA PRO A 19 13.92 6.79 -0.30
C PRO A 19 13.58 7.45 1.04
N PHE A 20 13.79 8.76 1.17
CA PHE A 20 13.45 9.52 2.37
C PHE A 20 11.94 9.54 2.61
N ILE A 21 11.15 9.77 1.56
CA ILE A 21 9.68 9.75 1.65
C ILE A 21 9.16 8.35 1.99
N CYS A 22 9.73 7.29 1.42
CA CYS A 22 9.43 5.91 1.84
C CYS A 22 9.71 5.73 3.34
N TRP A 23 10.86 6.17 3.84
CA TRP A 23 11.17 6.11 5.26
C TRP A 23 10.14 6.88 6.10
N CYS A 24 9.75 8.09 5.70
CA CYS A 24 8.70 8.84 6.38
C CYS A 24 7.36 8.10 6.43
N PHE A 25 6.99 7.34 5.40
CA PHE A 25 5.78 6.53 5.41
C PHE A 25 5.88 5.35 6.37
N VAL A 26 6.99 4.62 6.34
CA VAL A 26 7.15 3.43 7.20
C VAL A 26 7.31 3.81 8.69
N GLU A 27 7.90 4.97 9.00
CA GLU A 27 7.97 5.49 10.38
C GLU A 27 6.70 6.23 10.82
N GLY A 28 5.68 6.36 9.94
CA GLY A 28 4.46 7.09 10.26
C GLY A 28 4.62 8.62 10.41
N HIS A 29 5.75 9.19 9.96
CA HIS A 29 5.95 10.64 9.91
C HIS A 29 5.07 11.33 8.87
N LEU A 30 4.70 10.61 7.81
CA LEU A 30 3.79 11.07 6.76
C LEU A 30 2.79 9.98 6.42
N ARG A 31 1.55 10.38 6.13
CA ARG A 31 0.58 9.49 5.51
C ARG A 31 0.69 9.59 3.99
N PRO A 32 0.91 8.47 3.28
CA PRO A 32 0.95 8.47 1.84
C PRO A 32 -0.44 8.73 1.26
N ASP A 33 -0.46 9.48 0.17
CA ASP A 33 -1.64 9.63 -0.69
C ASP A 33 -1.82 8.37 -1.56
N LEU A 34 -3.04 7.85 -1.66
CA LEU A 34 -3.28 6.56 -2.34
C LEU A 34 -2.86 6.61 -3.80
N ASP A 35 -3.16 7.71 -4.49
CA ASP A 35 -2.81 7.89 -5.90
C ASP A 35 -1.28 7.86 -6.10
N LEU A 36 -0.50 8.36 -5.13
CA LEU A 36 0.96 8.29 -5.13
C LEU A 36 1.49 6.86 -4.92
N LEU A 37 0.84 6.06 -4.05
CA LEU A 37 1.22 4.66 -3.82
C LEU A 37 0.94 3.78 -5.03
N VAL A 38 -0.18 3.98 -5.71
CA VAL A 38 -0.53 3.20 -6.92
C VAL A 38 0.24 3.66 -8.15
N ALA A 39 0.57 4.96 -8.27
CA ALA A 39 1.33 5.48 -9.40
C ALA A 39 2.78 5.00 -9.46
N LYS A 40 3.34 4.56 -8.33
CA LYS A 40 4.72 4.13 -8.23
C LYS A 40 4.78 2.77 -7.59
N THR A 41 5.05 1.72 -8.38
CA THR A 41 5.23 0.35 -7.87
C THR A 41 6.37 0.32 -6.86
N PRO A 42 6.09 0.37 -5.54
CA PRO A 42 7.10 0.73 -4.58
C PRO A 42 7.59 -0.58 -3.98
N GLY A 43 8.18 -1.45 -4.82
CA GLY A 43 8.54 -2.81 -4.41
C GLY A 43 9.37 -2.85 -3.13
N GLY A 44 10.33 -1.92 -2.99
CA GLY A 44 11.12 -1.77 -1.77
C GLY A 44 10.34 -1.24 -0.56
N LEU A 45 9.30 -0.43 -0.76
CA LEU A 45 8.48 0.11 0.33
C LEU A 45 7.64 -0.98 1.00
N TYR A 46 6.91 -1.78 0.20
CA TYR A 46 6.07 -2.85 0.74
C TYR A 46 6.90 -3.95 1.38
N ALA A 47 8.06 -4.29 0.81
CA ALA A 47 9.00 -5.21 1.44
C ALA A 47 9.52 -4.66 2.78
N THR A 48 9.83 -3.36 2.87
CA THR A 48 10.28 -2.73 4.11
C THR A 48 9.18 -2.71 5.17
N TRP A 49 7.93 -2.40 4.78
CA TRP A 49 6.79 -2.46 5.69
C TRP A 49 6.58 -3.88 6.22
N ALA A 50 6.57 -4.89 5.33
CA ALA A 50 6.37 -6.29 5.70
C ALA A 50 7.46 -6.79 6.66
N ALA A 51 8.73 -6.40 6.45
CA ALA A 51 9.83 -6.74 7.34
C ALA A 51 9.66 -6.17 8.76
N ARG A 52 8.94 -5.05 8.92
CA ARG A 52 8.63 -4.44 10.22
C ARG A 52 7.35 -4.95 10.87
N HIS A 53 6.46 -5.54 10.09
CA HIS A 53 5.19 -6.09 10.56
C HIS A 53 5.08 -7.60 10.30
N PRO A 54 6.07 -8.41 10.74
CA PRO A 54 6.08 -9.84 10.43
C PRO A 54 4.88 -10.58 11.04
N GLY A 55 4.35 -10.10 12.16
CA GLY A 55 3.15 -10.65 12.79
C GLY A 55 1.89 -10.48 11.92
N ASP A 56 1.68 -9.29 11.36
CA ASP A 56 0.55 -9.00 10.48
C ASP A 56 0.61 -9.84 9.19
N VAL A 57 1.81 -9.94 8.60
CA VAL A 57 2.06 -10.77 7.41
C VAL A 57 1.77 -12.26 7.71
N ALA A 58 2.26 -12.76 8.85
CA ALA A 58 2.04 -14.14 9.27
C ALA A 58 0.56 -14.45 9.51
N ALA A 59 -0.19 -13.51 10.12
CA ALA A 59 -1.62 -13.67 10.37
C ALA A 59 -2.41 -13.82 9.06
N VAL A 60 -2.13 -12.99 8.04
CA VAL A 60 -2.77 -13.12 6.72
C VAL A 60 -2.34 -14.41 6.02
N ALA A 61 -1.07 -14.80 6.12
CA ALA A 61 -0.59 -16.06 5.54
C ALA A 61 -1.26 -17.29 6.17
N GLU A 62 -1.52 -17.29 7.48
CA GLU A 62 -2.24 -18.36 8.16
C GLU A 62 -3.69 -18.46 7.67
N VAL A 63 -4.38 -17.33 7.54
CA VAL A 63 -5.73 -17.28 6.96
C VAL A 63 -5.70 -17.84 5.54
N ALA A 64 -4.77 -17.38 4.71
CA ALA A 64 -4.63 -17.83 3.33
C ALA A 64 -4.46 -19.36 3.22
N GLN A 65 -3.66 -19.96 4.11
CA GLN A 65 -3.52 -21.42 4.18
C GLN A 65 -4.83 -22.12 4.53
N ARG A 66 -5.56 -21.63 5.54
CA ARG A 66 -6.85 -22.20 5.97
C ARG A 66 -7.90 -22.16 4.86
N PHE A 67 -7.89 -21.11 4.05
CA PHE A 67 -8.80 -20.93 2.91
C PHE A 67 -8.28 -21.54 1.60
N GLY A 68 -7.13 -22.22 1.62
CA GLY A 68 -6.59 -22.93 0.45
C GLY A 68 -6.13 -22.00 -0.68
N TRP A 69 -5.68 -20.79 -0.36
CA TRP A 69 -5.18 -19.85 -1.35
C TRP A 69 -3.90 -20.36 -2.01
N SER A 70 -3.66 -19.95 -3.26
CA SER A 70 -2.40 -20.24 -3.94
C SER A 70 -1.23 -19.51 -3.27
N ALA A 71 0.00 -20.01 -3.46
CA ALA A 71 1.20 -19.37 -2.92
C ALA A 71 1.39 -17.93 -3.47
N ASN A 72 1.11 -17.73 -4.76
CA ASN A 72 1.19 -16.40 -5.37
C ASN A 72 0.15 -15.46 -4.76
N TRP A 73 -1.11 -15.89 -4.67
CA TRP A 73 -2.16 -15.05 -4.10
C TRP A 73 -1.90 -14.73 -2.63
N THR A 74 -1.45 -15.70 -1.86
CA THR A 74 -1.01 -15.49 -0.47
C THR A 74 0.08 -14.43 -0.39
N ARG A 75 1.12 -14.51 -1.24
CA ARG A 75 2.22 -13.55 -1.26
C ARG A 75 1.74 -12.14 -1.61
N ASP A 76 0.92 -12.02 -2.66
CA ASP A 76 0.47 -10.72 -3.17
C ASP A 76 -0.42 -10.01 -2.13
N VAL A 77 -1.32 -10.73 -1.47
CA VAL A 77 -2.20 -10.15 -0.43
C VAL A 77 -1.45 -9.90 0.87
N SER A 78 -0.69 -10.86 1.39
CA SER A 78 -0.03 -10.75 2.71
C SER A 78 1.09 -9.70 2.76
N SER A 79 1.66 -9.34 1.61
CA SER A 79 2.73 -8.33 1.54
C SER A 79 2.29 -7.08 0.78
N GLY A 80 1.98 -7.19 -0.51
CA GLY A 80 1.67 -6.04 -1.35
C GLY A 80 0.36 -5.36 -0.97
N GLY A 81 -0.74 -6.12 -0.97
CA GLY A 81 -2.07 -5.61 -0.66
C GLY A 81 -2.18 -5.10 0.78
N LEU A 82 -1.70 -5.90 1.75
CA LEU A 82 -1.73 -5.54 3.15
C LEU A 82 -0.88 -4.29 3.45
N ALA A 83 0.37 -4.23 2.94
CA ALA A 83 1.21 -3.05 3.15
C ALA A 83 0.58 -1.78 2.58
N LEU A 84 -0.01 -1.87 1.38
CA LEU A 84 -0.70 -0.75 0.75
C LEU A 84 -1.83 -0.21 1.63
N LEU A 85 -2.72 -1.09 2.11
CA LEU A 85 -3.85 -0.71 2.94
C LEU A 85 -3.40 -0.13 4.29
N CYS A 86 -2.47 -0.79 4.98
CA CYS A 86 -1.96 -0.35 6.29
C CYS A 86 -1.22 0.99 6.20
N LEU A 87 -0.40 1.19 5.16
CA LEU A 87 0.29 2.46 4.92
C LEU A 87 -0.71 3.59 4.62
N TRP A 88 -1.72 3.34 3.79
CA TRP A 88 -2.77 4.33 3.47
C TRP A 88 -3.58 4.71 4.72
N ALA A 89 -4.05 3.71 5.48
CA ALA A 89 -4.84 3.95 6.68
C ALA A 89 -4.00 4.56 7.82
N GLY A 90 -2.68 4.35 7.79
CA GLY A 90 -1.78 4.64 8.91
C GLY A 90 -2.14 3.79 10.13
N LYS A 91 -2.41 2.50 9.90
CA LYS A 91 -2.91 1.52 10.87
C LYS A 91 -2.22 0.17 10.68
N THR A 92 -2.17 -0.62 11.74
CA THR A 92 -1.82 -2.06 11.71
C THR A 92 -3.00 -2.92 11.30
N LEU A 93 -2.77 -4.20 10.98
CA LEU A 93 -3.86 -5.13 10.62
C LEU A 93 -4.94 -5.20 11.71
N ALA A 94 -4.56 -5.18 12.98
CA ALA A 94 -5.49 -5.28 14.11
C ALA A 94 -6.38 -4.05 14.31
N GLU A 95 -6.00 -2.91 13.75
CA GLU A 95 -6.73 -1.64 13.87
C GLU A 95 -7.64 -1.35 12.66
N LEU A 96 -7.49 -2.13 11.59
CA LEU A 96 -8.33 -2.03 10.41
C LEU A 96 -9.75 -2.51 10.71
N GLY A 97 -10.74 -1.78 10.20
CA GLY A 97 -12.14 -2.17 10.21
C GLY A 97 -12.84 -1.87 8.90
N ASP A 98 -14.11 -2.27 8.79
CA ASP A 98 -14.90 -2.18 7.55
C ASP A 98 -14.92 -0.78 6.92
N ALA A 99 -14.91 0.27 7.74
CA ALA A 99 -14.87 1.65 7.28
C ALA A 99 -13.56 1.99 6.53
N ASP A 100 -12.44 1.40 6.94
CA ASP A 100 -11.16 1.59 6.27
C ASP A 100 -11.17 0.90 4.90
N PHE A 101 -11.70 -0.32 4.81
CA PHE A 101 -11.85 -1.03 3.53
C PHE A 101 -12.78 -0.28 2.57
N ALA A 102 -13.92 0.21 3.07
CA ALA A 102 -14.85 1.00 2.26
C ALA A 102 -14.23 2.32 1.78
N GLY A 103 -13.51 3.02 2.66
CA GLY A 103 -12.80 4.25 2.32
C GLY A 103 -11.70 4.02 1.29
N PHE A 104 -10.91 2.96 1.48
CA PHE A 104 -9.84 2.57 0.56
C PHE A 104 -10.40 2.25 -0.82
N ALA A 105 -11.46 1.44 -0.91
CA ALA A 105 -12.10 1.08 -2.17
C ALA A 105 -12.64 2.33 -2.91
N ALA A 106 -13.27 3.26 -2.18
CA ALA A 106 -13.79 4.49 -2.75
C ALA A 106 -12.67 5.39 -3.29
N GLU A 107 -11.59 5.58 -2.52
CA GLU A 107 -10.45 6.40 -2.94
C GLU A 107 -9.69 5.75 -4.11
N LEU A 108 -9.53 4.42 -4.08
CA LEU A 108 -8.89 3.68 -5.16
C LEU A 108 -9.67 3.80 -6.47
N ALA A 109 -11.01 3.74 -6.40
CA ALA A 109 -11.88 3.92 -7.57
C ALA A 109 -11.76 5.34 -8.16
N ALA A 110 -11.48 6.34 -7.32
CA ALA A 110 -11.29 7.72 -7.73
C ALA A 110 -9.85 8.06 -8.16
N ALA A 111 -8.87 7.18 -7.89
CA ALA A 111 -7.45 7.41 -8.13
C ALA A 111 -7.12 7.47 -9.64
N PRO A 112 -6.70 8.63 -10.18
CA PRO A 112 -6.40 8.77 -11.61
C PRO A 112 -5.27 7.87 -12.11
N SER A 113 -4.32 7.54 -11.24
CA SER A 113 -3.15 6.72 -11.56
C SER A 113 -3.40 5.22 -11.41
N ALA A 114 -4.54 4.80 -10.83
CA ALA A 114 -4.97 3.41 -10.86
C ALA A 114 -5.43 3.05 -12.28
N THR A 115 -4.56 2.39 -13.05
CA THR A 115 -4.90 1.91 -14.40
C THR A 115 -6.06 0.91 -14.35
N ALA A 116 -6.80 0.75 -15.45
CA ALA A 116 -7.87 -0.25 -15.53
C ALA A 116 -7.38 -1.67 -15.20
N SER A 117 -6.13 -2.01 -15.52
CA SER A 117 -5.49 -3.27 -15.11
C SER A 117 -5.19 -3.33 -13.60
N ALA A 118 -4.85 -2.22 -12.95
CA ALA A 118 -4.67 -2.17 -11.50
C ALA A 118 -6.00 -2.31 -10.72
N ARG A 119 -7.14 -1.98 -11.34
CA ARG A 119 -8.49 -2.16 -10.76
C ARG A 119 -9.01 -3.58 -10.86
N GLY A 120 -8.51 -4.38 -11.81
CA GLY A 120 -8.96 -5.75 -12.08
C GLY A 120 -8.15 -6.86 -11.39
N HIS A 121 -7.09 -6.50 -10.66
CA HIS A 121 -6.21 -7.44 -9.94
C HIS A 121 -6.30 -7.33 -8.40
N ASN A 122 -7.27 -6.57 -7.88
CA ASN A 122 -7.63 -6.54 -6.45
C ASN A 122 -8.91 -7.34 -6.22
#